data_AF-A0A645H6X7-F1
#
_entry.id   AF-A0A645H6X7-F1
#
_cell.length_a   1.000
_cell.length_b   1.000
_cell.length_c   1.000
_cell.angle_alpha   90.00
_cell.angle_beta   90.00
_cell.angle_gamma   90.00
#
_symmetry.space_group_name_H-M   'P 1'
#
loop_
_entity.id
_entity.type
_entity.pdbx_description
1 polymer ?
#
loop_
_entity_poly.entity_id
_entity_poly.type
_entity_poly.pdbx_seq_one_letter_code
_entity_poly.pdbx_strand_id
1 'polypeptide(L)'
;MIFSICFAMLFAKIKKYKISYLFSSWTFYPIIVFTIIIFILQFSVFIGDYNFIKYASLIKTANLFTFLIPLFFYKQYNTGLIGSAFIIIGTLLNKFVMAQNNGKMPVYPSLSYLTGYFKPNAIIEANDNIHIMGNENTAWKILTDYIDVGFSILSIGDLFIHFFALLVIYQTIKVLNKKYNTNGNLQSTRVS
;
A
#
# COMPACT_ATOMS: atom_id res chain seq x y z
N MET A 1 1.21 -1.75 0.71
CA MET A 1 0.91 -1.80 -0.74
C MET A 1 0.78 -3.22 -1.31
N ILE A 2 1.66 -4.18 -1.01
CA ILE A 2 1.53 -5.56 -1.54
C ILE A 2 0.17 -6.19 -1.23
N PHE A 3 -0.32 -6.04 0.02
CA PHE A 3 -1.66 -6.49 0.41
C PHE A 3 -2.75 -5.87 -0.45
N SER A 4 -2.69 -4.56 -0.73
CA SER A 4 -3.67 -3.88 -1.59
C SER A 4 -3.72 -4.47 -3.01
N ILE A 5 -2.56 -4.79 -3.58
CA ILE A 5 -2.45 -5.42 -4.91
C ILE A 5 -3.06 -6.83 -4.86
N CYS A 6 -2.69 -7.63 -3.86
CA CYS A 6 -3.24 -8.98 -3.67
C CYS A 6 -4.76 -8.96 -3.47
N PHE A 7 -5.27 -8.08 -2.61
CA PHE A 7 -6.71 -7.94 -2.38
C PHE A 7 -7.46 -7.44 -3.62
N ALA A 8 -6.90 -6.50 -4.38
CA ALA A 8 -7.51 -6.04 -5.63
C ALA A 8 -7.60 -7.18 -6.66
N MET A 9 -6.55 -7.99 -6.79
CA MET A 9 -6.54 -9.18 -7.66
C MET A 9 -7.54 -10.23 -7.17
N LEU A 10 -7.61 -10.50 -5.87
CA LEU A 10 -8.56 -11.43 -5.28
C LEU A 10 -10.00 -10.99 -5.55
N PHE A 11 -10.33 -9.72 -5.28
CA PHE A 11 -11.66 -9.17 -5.52
C PHE A 11 -12.03 -9.20 -7.00
N ALA A 12 -11.07 -8.92 -7.89
CA ALA A 12 -11.26 -9.05 -9.32
C ALA A 12 -11.55 -10.50 -9.75
N LYS A 13 -10.86 -11.48 -9.16
CA LYS A 13 -11.09 -12.91 -9.41
C LYS A 13 -12.48 -13.35 -8.98
N ILE A 14 -12.93 -12.92 -7.80
CA ILE A 14 -14.29 -13.18 -7.29
C ILE A 14 -15.34 -12.62 -8.26
N LYS A 15 -15.08 -11.45 -8.85
CA LYS A 15 -15.93 -10.82 -9.89
C LYS A 15 -15.72 -11.39 -11.30
N LYS A 16 -14.99 -12.51 -11.43
CA LYS A 16 -14.71 -13.22 -12.69
C LYS A 16 -13.95 -12.39 -13.74
N TYR A 17 -13.19 -11.38 -13.31
CA TYR A 17 -12.29 -10.66 -14.21
C TYR A 17 -10.99 -11.44 -14.44
N LYS A 18 -10.47 -11.40 -15.67
CA LYS A 18 -9.17 -11.97 -16.03
C LYS A 18 -8.05 -11.05 -15.56
N ILE A 19 -7.28 -11.50 -14.57
CA ILE A 19 -6.16 -10.75 -14.00
C ILE A 19 -4.97 -10.69 -14.98
N SER A 20 -4.81 -11.68 -15.87
CA SER A 20 -3.70 -11.74 -16.84
C SER A 20 -3.60 -10.48 -17.70
N TYR A 21 -4.73 -9.83 -18.02
CA TYR A 21 -4.74 -8.58 -18.78
C TYR A 21 -4.02 -7.42 -18.06
N LEU A 22 -3.97 -7.44 -16.72
CA LEU A 22 -3.21 -6.44 -15.94
C LEU A 22 -1.71 -6.51 -16.26
N PHE A 23 -1.17 -7.72 -16.38
CA PHE A 23 0.24 -7.96 -16.69
C PHE A 23 0.58 -7.70 -18.17
N SER A 24 -0.43 -7.67 -19.04
CA SER A 24 -0.25 -7.22 -20.43
C SER A 24 -0.12 -5.71 -20.56
N SER A 25 -0.48 -4.93 -19.53
CA SER A 25 -0.36 -3.47 -19.57
C SER A 25 0.99 -2.99 -19.06
N TRP A 26 1.66 -2.16 -19.87
CA TRP A 26 2.90 -1.49 -19.46
C TRP A 26 2.71 -0.60 -18.22
N THR A 27 1.50 -0.06 -17.99
CA THR A 27 1.21 0.88 -16.88
C THR A 27 1.32 0.24 -15.49
N PHE A 28 1.31 -1.09 -15.41
CA PHE A 28 1.39 -1.82 -14.15
C PHE A 28 2.83 -2.10 -13.71
N TYR A 29 3.79 -2.13 -14.63
CA TYR A 29 5.18 -2.44 -14.32
C TYR A 29 5.86 -1.45 -13.36
N PRO A 30 5.66 -0.12 -13.47
CA PRO A 30 6.20 0.81 -12.47
C PRO A 30 5.75 0.48 -11.03
N ILE A 31 4.48 0.08 -10.85
CA ILE A 31 3.93 -0.31 -9.54
C ILE A 31 4.62 -1.57 -9.02
N ILE A 32 4.82 -2.57 -9.88
CA ILE A 32 5.53 -3.81 -9.53
C ILE A 32 6.98 -3.50 -9.12
N VAL A 33 7.71 -2.72 -9.91
CA VAL A 33 9.11 -2.38 -9.66
C VAL A 33 9.27 -1.73 -8.29
N PHE A 34 8.48 -0.69 -7.99
CA PHE A 34 8.55 -0.04 -6.67
C PHE A 34 8.10 -0.95 -5.53
N THR A 35 7.15 -1.85 -5.77
CA THR A 35 6.74 -2.84 -4.77
C THR A 35 7.87 -3.84 -4.48
N ILE A 36 8.62 -4.29 -5.49
CA ILE A 36 9.81 -5.15 -5.32
C ILE A 36 10.90 -4.40 -4.55
N ILE A 37 11.16 -3.13 -4.87
CA ILE A 37 12.14 -2.31 -4.14
C ILE A 37 11.75 -2.23 -2.65
N ILE A 38 10.48 -1.95 -2.34
CA ILE A 38 10.01 -1.93 -0.94
C ILE A 38 10.19 -3.29 -0.27
N PHE A 39 9.93 -4.39 -0.98
CA PHE A 39 10.14 -5.73 -0.44
C PHE A 39 11.62 -6.00 -0.11
N ILE A 40 12.54 -5.58 -0.97
CA ILE A 40 13.99 -5.66 -0.72
C ILE A 40 14.37 -4.86 0.53
N LEU A 41 13.82 -3.66 0.70
CA LEU A 41 14.03 -2.87 1.92
C LEU A 41 13.49 -3.55 3.17
N GLN A 42 12.31 -4.16 3.11
CA GLN A 42 11.76 -4.92 4.23
C GLN A 42 12.65 -6.12 4.57
N PHE A 43 13.21 -6.77 3.56
CA PHE A 43 14.17 -7.86 3.76
C PHE A 43 15.48 -7.38 4.38
N SER A 44 15.96 -6.17 4.05
CA SER A 44 17.16 -5.60 4.70
C SER A 44 16.93 -5.39 6.21
N VAL A 45 15.75 -4.91 6.60
CA VAL A 45 15.36 -4.77 8.01
C VAL A 45 15.31 -6.14 8.70
N PHE A 46 14.82 -7.16 8.00
CA PHE A 46 14.73 -8.53 8.53
C PHE A 46 16.11 -9.12 8.86
N ILE A 47 17.12 -8.87 8.03
CA ILE A 47 18.51 -9.29 8.30
C ILE A 47 19.24 -8.37 9.30
N GLY A 48 18.61 -7.30 9.78
CA GLY A 48 19.19 -6.34 10.72
C GLY A 48 20.02 -5.22 10.07
N ASP A 49 19.89 -5.00 8.76
CA ASP A 49 20.51 -3.86 8.07
C ASP A 49 19.51 -2.68 7.96
N TYR A 50 19.70 -1.72 8.85
CA TYR A 50 18.85 -0.52 8.99
C TYR A 50 19.33 0.66 8.10
N ASN A 51 20.43 0.54 7.35
CA ASN A 51 21.02 1.65 6.58
C ASN A 51 20.07 2.25 5.55
N PHE A 52 19.17 1.43 5.01
CA PHE A 52 18.25 1.82 3.96
C PHE A 52 16.92 2.41 4.47
N ILE A 53 16.66 2.36 5.78
CA ILE A 53 15.39 2.84 6.37
C ILE A 53 15.18 4.33 6.15
N LYS A 54 16.26 5.12 6.14
CA LYS A 54 16.19 6.56 5.85
C LYS A 54 15.55 6.89 4.50
N TYR A 55 15.59 5.95 3.54
CA TYR A 55 14.97 6.11 2.22
C TYR A 55 13.54 5.53 2.16
N ALA A 56 13.10 4.78 3.17
CA ALA A 56 11.83 4.07 3.14
C ALA A 56 10.63 5.03 2.96
N SER A 57 10.65 6.19 3.61
CA SER A 57 9.57 7.20 3.46
C SER A 57 9.47 7.74 2.03
N LEU A 58 10.62 8.09 1.43
CA LEU A 58 10.69 8.57 0.05
C LEU A 58 10.21 7.49 -0.94
N ILE A 59 10.66 6.26 -0.75
CA ILE A 59 10.34 5.14 -1.64
C ILE A 59 8.86 4.74 -1.52
N LYS A 60 8.28 4.75 -0.32
CA LYS A 60 6.83 4.56 -0.12
C LYS A 60 6.01 5.63 -0.85
N THR A 61 6.46 6.89 -0.77
CA THR A 61 5.80 8.01 -1.45
C THR A 61 5.91 7.89 -2.96
N ALA A 62 7.10 7.56 -3.48
CA ALA A 62 7.31 7.30 -4.90
C ALA A 62 6.44 6.14 -5.40
N ASN A 63 6.34 5.05 -4.63
CA ASN A 63 5.44 3.94 -4.96
C ASN A 63 3.98 4.41 -5.05
N LEU A 64 3.50 5.25 -4.12
CA LEU A 64 2.14 5.81 -4.20
C LEU A 64 1.91 6.61 -5.50
N PHE A 65 2.90 7.39 -5.93
CA PHE A 65 2.83 8.14 -7.19
C PHE A 65 2.76 7.25 -8.43
N THR A 66 3.34 6.04 -8.41
CA THR A 66 3.23 5.13 -9.56
C THR A 66 1.80 4.73 -9.90
N PHE A 67 0.88 4.74 -8.94
CA PHE A 67 -0.55 4.49 -9.16
C PHE A 67 -1.24 5.61 -9.96
N LEU A 68 -0.65 6.81 -10.05
CA LEU A 68 -1.16 7.87 -10.92
C LEU A 68 -1.03 7.52 -12.41
N ILE A 69 -0.06 6.67 -12.78
CA ILE A 69 0.18 6.26 -14.18
C ILE A 69 -1.06 5.57 -14.77
N PRO A 70 -1.55 4.43 -14.24
CA PRO A 70 -2.77 3.81 -14.76
C PRO A 70 -4.00 4.70 -14.56
N LEU A 71 -4.06 5.48 -13.49
CA LEU A 71 -5.18 6.40 -13.23
C LEU A 71 -5.36 7.41 -14.37
N PHE A 72 -4.29 8.10 -14.77
CA PHE A 72 -4.33 9.06 -15.87
C PHE A 72 -4.43 8.39 -17.24
N PHE A 73 -3.68 7.31 -17.47
CA PHE A 73 -3.68 6.60 -18.75
C PHE A 73 -5.07 6.03 -19.10
N TYR A 74 -5.78 5.50 -18.10
CA TYR A 74 -7.14 4.97 -18.28
C TYR A 74 -8.25 5.98 -17.90
N LYS A 75 -7.90 7.25 -17.65
CA LYS A 75 -8.85 8.33 -17.32
C LYS A 75 -9.80 8.00 -16.17
N GLN A 76 -9.28 7.35 -15.12
CA GLN A 76 -10.05 6.90 -13.95
C GLN A 76 -10.23 8.01 -12.91
N TYR A 77 -10.66 9.21 -13.33
CA TYR A 77 -10.67 10.39 -12.46
C TYR A 77 -11.60 10.28 -11.25
N ASN A 78 -12.78 9.67 -11.41
CA ASN A 78 -13.71 9.46 -10.28
C ASN A 78 -13.09 8.55 -9.21
N THR A 79 -12.44 7.48 -9.64
CA THR A 79 -11.68 6.59 -8.74
C THR A 79 -10.53 7.34 -8.08
N GLY A 80 -9.85 8.21 -8.83
CA GLY A 80 -8.82 9.10 -8.32
C GLY A 80 -9.31 10.06 -7.24
N LEU A 81 -10.45 10.72 -7.47
CA LEU A 81 -11.06 11.65 -6.52
C LEU A 81 -11.42 10.94 -5.21
N ILE A 82 -12.19 9.84 -5.31
CA ILE A 82 -12.58 9.03 -4.16
C ILE A 82 -11.33 8.55 -3.43
N GLY A 83 -10.38 7.95 -4.15
CA GLY A 83 -9.17 7.42 -3.55
C GLY A 83 -8.27 8.49 -2.92
N SER A 84 -8.21 9.70 -3.48
CA SER A 84 -7.49 10.83 -2.85
C SER A 84 -8.14 11.26 -1.54
N ALA A 85 -9.48 11.20 -1.43
CA ALA A 85 -10.17 11.46 -0.18
C ALA A 85 -9.75 10.43 0.90
N PHE A 86 -9.63 9.14 0.53
CA PHE A 86 -9.10 8.12 1.44
C PHE A 86 -7.65 8.42 1.88
N ILE A 87 -6.77 8.86 0.97
CA ILE A 87 -5.39 9.26 1.34
C ILE A 87 -5.42 10.42 2.34
N ILE A 88 -6.22 11.46 2.07
CA ILE A 88 -6.33 12.64 2.94
C ILE A 88 -6.84 12.23 4.33
N ILE A 89 -7.93 11.47 4.39
CA ILE A 89 -8.51 10.99 5.66
C ILE A 89 -7.49 10.16 6.43
N GLY A 90 -6.83 9.20 5.79
CA GLY A 90 -5.83 8.36 6.44
C GLY A 90 -4.63 9.16 6.97
N THR A 91 -4.14 10.12 6.18
CA THR A 91 -3.04 11.00 6.59
C THR A 91 -3.44 11.90 7.75
N LEU A 92 -4.66 12.45 7.74
CA LEU A 92 -5.17 13.28 8.83
C LEU A 92 -5.34 12.47 10.12
N LEU A 93 -5.82 11.22 10.03
CA LEU A 93 -5.92 10.33 11.19
C LEU A 93 -4.54 10.07 11.81
N ASN A 94 -3.54 9.72 10.99
CA ASN A 94 -2.18 9.48 11.48
C ASN A 94 -1.59 10.74 12.14
N LYS A 95 -1.72 11.90 11.48
CA LYS A 95 -1.25 13.19 12.04
C LYS A 95 -1.98 13.57 13.32
N PHE A 96 -3.27 13.31 13.41
CA PHE A 96 -4.06 13.54 14.61
C PHE A 96 -3.52 12.72 15.78
N VAL A 97 -3.31 11.42 15.59
CA VAL A 97 -2.73 10.54 16.62
C VAL A 97 -1.35 11.01 17.06
N MET A 98 -0.49 11.38 16.09
CA MET A 98 0.83 11.92 16.40
C MET A 98 0.74 13.20 17.23
N ALA A 99 -0.15 14.13 16.88
CA ALA A 99 -0.34 15.37 17.62
C ALA A 99 -0.78 15.13 19.08
N GLN A 100 -1.56 14.07 19.34
CA GLN A 100 -1.99 13.69 20.68
C GLN A 100 -0.91 12.93 21.48
N ASN A 101 0.21 12.56 20.84
CA ASN A 101 1.30 11.79 21.45
C ASN A 101 2.65 12.50 21.23
N ASN A 102 2.71 13.81 21.48
CA ASN A 102 3.94 14.63 21.41
C ASN A 102 4.66 14.58 20.05
N GLY A 103 3.90 14.47 18.96
CA GLY A 103 4.44 14.38 17.60
C GLY A 103 4.99 13.01 17.23
N LYS A 104 4.80 11.98 18.06
CA LYS A 104 5.27 10.61 17.83
C LYS A 104 4.12 9.66 17.52
N MET A 105 4.40 8.61 16.77
CA MET A 105 3.47 7.54 16.45
C MET A 105 3.74 6.34 17.36
N PRO A 106 2.85 6.03 18.32
CA PRO A 106 2.98 4.83 19.14
C PRO A 106 2.79 3.56 18.31
N VAL A 107 3.59 2.53 18.62
CA VAL A 107 3.58 1.25 17.91
C VAL A 107 3.43 0.10 18.90
N TYR A 108 2.63 -0.91 18.52
CA TYR A 108 2.35 -2.12 19.29
C TYR A 108 2.73 -3.38 18.49
N PRO A 109 4.03 -3.71 18.40
CA PRO A 109 4.50 -4.94 17.76
C PRO A 109 4.03 -6.19 18.52
N SER A 110 3.64 -7.22 17.77
CA SER A 110 3.23 -8.55 18.25
C SER A 110 3.78 -9.64 17.32
N LEU A 111 3.15 -9.86 16.16
CA LEU A 111 3.63 -10.81 15.15
C LEU A 111 5.03 -10.46 14.64
N SER A 112 5.35 -9.17 14.53
CA SER A 112 6.67 -8.71 14.10
C SER A 112 7.79 -9.06 15.07
N TYR A 113 7.49 -9.28 16.37
CA TYR A 113 8.47 -9.88 17.28
C TYR A 113 8.69 -11.36 16.98
N LEU A 114 7.60 -12.10 16.73
CA LEU A 114 7.66 -13.54 16.46
C LEU A 114 8.38 -13.87 15.16
N THR A 115 8.23 -13.04 14.13
CA THR A 115 8.93 -13.21 12.85
C THR A 115 10.39 -12.77 12.92
N GLY A 116 10.78 -12.01 13.95
CA GLY A 116 12.10 -11.37 14.04
C GLY A 116 12.23 -10.08 13.22
N TYR A 117 11.14 -9.58 12.62
CA TYR A 117 11.13 -8.32 11.89
C TYR A 117 11.36 -7.11 12.80
N PHE A 118 10.78 -7.12 14.00
CA PHE A 118 10.93 -6.06 14.98
C PHE A 118 11.77 -6.57 16.16
N LYS A 119 12.90 -5.91 16.42
CA LYS A 119 13.78 -6.19 17.56
C LYS A 119 13.57 -5.12 18.64
N PRO A 120 13.81 -5.42 19.93
CA PRO A 120 13.61 -4.45 21.02
C PRO A 120 14.32 -3.10 20.82
N ASN A 121 15.48 -3.10 20.16
CA ASN A 121 16.26 -1.89 19.88
C ASN A 121 16.04 -1.33 18.46
N ALA A 122 15.13 -1.90 17.67
CA ALA A 122 14.97 -1.55 16.25
C ALA A 122 14.64 -0.08 16.03
N ILE A 123 13.85 0.56 16.92
CA ILE A 123 13.54 1.99 16.85
C ILE A 123 14.83 2.84 16.99
N ILE A 124 15.70 2.45 17.93
CA ILE A 124 16.96 3.17 18.20
C ILE A 124 17.95 2.91 17.06
N GLU A 125 18.13 1.66 16.64
CA GLU A 125 19.04 1.25 15.57
C GLU A 125 18.64 1.85 14.21
N ALA A 126 17.34 2.01 13.97
CA ALA A 126 16.81 2.67 12.77
C ALA A 126 16.93 4.20 12.79
N ASN A 127 17.35 4.80 13.91
CA ASN A 127 17.27 6.24 14.17
C ASN A 127 15.86 6.79 13.87
N ASP A 128 14.84 6.05 14.31
CA ASP A 128 13.46 6.35 14.02
C ASP A 128 12.95 7.46 14.94
N ASN A 129 12.84 8.66 14.36
CA ASN A 129 12.38 9.85 15.07
C ASN A 129 10.85 10.01 15.03
N ILE A 130 10.12 9.07 14.44
CA ILE A 130 8.66 9.14 14.32
C ILE A 130 8.02 8.18 15.31
N HIS A 131 8.52 6.95 15.43
CA HIS A 131 7.87 5.91 16.22
C HIS A 131 8.38 5.82 17.66
N ILE A 132 7.47 5.49 18.57
CA ILE A 132 7.78 5.15 19.96
C ILE A 132 7.02 3.89 20.38
N MET A 133 7.48 3.18 21.41
CA MET A 133 6.71 2.07 21.98
C MET A 133 5.45 2.59 22.67
N GLY A 134 4.30 2.00 22.34
CA GLY A 134 3.03 2.32 22.99
C GLY A 134 2.97 1.84 24.44
N ASN A 135 2.24 2.56 25.29
CA ASN A 135 2.08 2.25 26.71
C ASN A 135 0.69 2.68 27.24
N GLU A 136 0.49 2.59 28.55
CA GLU A 136 -0.78 2.92 29.20
C GLU A 136 -1.23 4.36 28.93
N ASN A 137 -0.28 5.30 28.86
CA ASN A 137 -0.50 6.74 28.67
C ASN A 137 -0.72 7.13 27.20
N THR A 138 -0.62 6.19 26.26
CA THR A 138 -0.85 6.46 24.84
C THR A 138 -2.28 6.91 24.58
N ALA A 139 -2.44 8.10 23.99
CA ALA A 139 -3.73 8.60 23.55
C ALA A 139 -4.16 7.93 22.24
N TRP A 140 -5.47 7.69 22.09
CA TRP A 140 -6.09 7.17 20.85
C TRP A 140 -5.51 5.83 20.35
N LYS A 141 -5.26 4.87 21.26
CA LYS A 141 -4.64 3.56 20.95
C LYS A 141 -5.23 2.85 19.72
N ILE A 142 -6.54 2.89 19.53
CA ILE A 142 -7.23 2.24 18.38
C ILE A 142 -6.82 2.84 17.02
N LEU A 143 -6.26 4.04 17.00
CA LEU A 143 -5.80 4.71 15.78
C LEU A 143 -4.27 4.66 15.60
N THR A 144 -3.54 4.09 16.57
CA THR A 144 -2.07 3.93 16.52
C THR A 144 -1.65 2.77 15.61
N ASP A 145 -0.34 2.50 15.52
CA ASP A 145 0.18 1.37 14.74
C ASP A 145 0.08 0.08 15.57
N TYR A 146 -1.03 -0.64 15.42
CA TYR A 146 -1.25 -1.90 16.15
C TYR A 146 -1.63 -3.08 15.23
N ILE A 147 -1.94 -2.81 13.95
CA ILE A 147 -2.27 -3.87 12.99
C ILE A 147 -0.96 -4.46 12.49
N ASP A 148 -0.42 -5.38 13.27
CA ASP A 148 0.80 -6.08 12.96
C ASP A 148 0.52 -7.29 12.07
N VAL A 149 1.17 -7.35 10.92
CA VAL A 149 1.07 -8.45 9.94
C VAL A 149 2.36 -9.28 9.85
N GLY A 150 3.26 -9.11 10.82
CA GLY A 150 4.52 -9.85 10.96
C GLY A 150 5.72 -9.24 10.24
N PHE A 151 5.51 -8.36 9.26
CA PHE A 151 6.58 -7.67 8.54
C PHE A 151 6.25 -6.20 8.26
N SER A 152 5.21 -5.71 8.91
CA SER A 152 4.75 -4.33 8.90
C SER A 152 3.76 -4.17 10.04
N ILE A 153 3.74 -2.98 10.64
CA ILE A 153 2.76 -2.60 11.64
C ILE A 153 2.05 -1.39 11.06
N LEU A 154 0.72 -1.42 11.03
CA LEU A 154 -0.11 -0.46 10.31
C LEU A 154 -1.11 0.18 11.25
N SER A 155 -1.41 1.46 11.01
CA SER A 155 -2.57 2.11 11.60
C SER A 155 -3.84 1.90 10.77
N ILE A 156 -4.98 2.30 11.34
CA ILE A 156 -6.22 2.46 10.56
C ILE A 156 -6.02 3.50 9.44
N GLY A 157 -5.28 4.59 9.68
CA GLY A 157 -4.98 5.58 8.66
C GLY A 157 -4.18 5.00 7.48
N ASP A 158 -3.26 4.08 7.73
CA ASP A 158 -2.55 3.36 6.68
C ASP A 158 -3.47 2.46 5.86
N LEU A 159 -4.50 1.86 6.47
CA LEU A 159 -5.51 1.11 5.73
C LEU A 159 -6.30 2.01 4.76
N PHE A 160 -6.64 3.23 5.17
CA PHE A 160 -7.26 4.22 4.28
C PHE A 160 -6.35 4.54 3.09
N ILE A 161 -5.05 4.79 3.33
CA ILE A 161 -4.08 5.03 2.25
C ILE A 161 -3.93 3.80 1.34
N HIS A 162 -3.88 2.59 1.92
CA HIS A 162 -3.81 1.33 1.19
C HIS A 162 -5.06 1.07 0.33
N PHE A 163 -6.22 1.62 0.73
CA PHE A 163 -7.47 1.50 -0.02
C PHE A 163 -7.42 2.24 -1.36
N PHE A 164 -6.69 3.36 -1.46
CA PHE A 164 -6.45 4.04 -2.74
C PHE A 164 -5.78 3.11 -3.76
N ALA A 165 -4.69 2.45 -3.36
CA ALA A 165 -3.97 1.51 -4.23
C ALA A 165 -4.90 0.37 -4.68
N LEU A 166 -5.71 -0.17 -3.76
CA LEU A 166 -6.69 -1.22 -4.06
C LEU A 166 -7.70 -0.75 -5.10
N LEU A 167 -8.29 0.43 -4.92
CA LEU A 167 -9.28 1.00 -5.83
C LEU A 167 -8.73 1.19 -7.24
N VAL A 168 -7.54 1.78 -7.37
CA VAL A 168 -6.90 2.04 -8.67
C VAL A 168 -6.59 0.73 -9.40
N ILE A 169 -6.01 -0.26 -8.72
CA ILE A 169 -5.70 -1.56 -9.35
C ILE A 169 -6.97 -2.28 -9.77
N TYR A 170 -7.97 -2.36 -8.89
CA TYR A 170 -9.23 -3.03 -9.20
C TYR A 170 -9.93 -2.38 -10.40
N GLN A 171 -10.01 -1.05 -10.42
CA GLN A 171 -10.62 -0.33 -11.53
C GLN A 171 -9.81 -0.50 -12.83
N THR A 172 -8.49 -0.55 -12.75
CA THR A 172 -7.61 -0.85 -13.89
C THR A 172 -7.86 -2.24 -14.47
N ILE A 173 -7.99 -3.26 -13.62
CA ILE A 173 -8.35 -4.62 -14.07
C ILE A 173 -9.72 -4.60 -14.78
N LYS A 174 -10.71 -3.89 -14.23
CA LYS A 174 -12.05 -3.77 -14.83
C LYS A 174 -12.02 -3.09 -16.20
N VAL A 175 -11.28 -1.98 -16.34
CA VAL A 175 -11.12 -1.26 -17.62
C VAL A 175 -10.45 -2.15 -18.66
N LEU A 176 -9.38 -2.85 -18.30
CA LEU A 176 -8.67 -3.76 -19.19
C LEU A 176 -9.56 -4.91 -19.65
N ASN A 177 -10.30 -5.54 -18.74
CA ASN A 177 -11.24 -6.60 -19.09
C ASN A 177 -12.32 -6.13 -20.08
N LYS A 178 -12.86 -4.91 -19.90
CA LYS A 178 -13.79 -4.33 -20.87
C LYS A 178 -13.11 -4.15 -22.24
N LYS A 179 -11.92 -3.56 -22.28
CA LYS A 179 -11.17 -3.31 -23.52
C LYS A 179 -10.86 -4.59 -24.30
N TYR A 180 -10.35 -5.62 -23.63
CA TYR A 180 -10.02 -6.90 -24.28
C TYR A 180 -11.26 -7.66 -24.76
N ASN A 181 -12.36 -7.65 -23.99
CA ASN A 181 -13.61 -8.29 -24.42
C ASN A 181 -14.22 -7.59 -25.63
N THR A 182 -14.17 -6.25 -25.70
CA THR A 182 -14.64 -5.50 -26.88
C THR A 182 -13.80 -5.79 -28.12
N ASN A 183 -12.47 -5.85 -27.98
CA ASN A 183 -11.56 -6.13 -29.11
C ASN A 183 -11.70 -7.58 -29.62
N GLY A 184 -11.91 -8.55 -28.74
CA GLY A 184 -12.18 -9.94 -29.14
C GLY A 184 -13.47 -10.08 -29.95
N ASN A 185 -14.53 -9.38 -29.54
CA ASN A 185 -15.79 -9.38 -30.29
C ASN A 185 -15.66 -8.71 -31.66
N LEU A 186 -14.93 -7.59 -31.76
CA LEU A 186 -14.67 -6.90 -33.03
C LEU A 186 -13.80 -7.70 -34.02
N GLN A 187 -12.94 -8.59 -33.52
CA GLN A 187 -12.20 -9.52 -34.38
C GLN A 187 -13.08 -10.68 -34.85
N SER A 188 -14.00 -11.18 -34.01
CA SER A 188 -14.91 -12.28 -34.42
C SER A 188 -15.92 -11.87 -35.50
N THR A 189 -16.40 -10.62 -35.51
CA THR A 189 -17.36 -10.12 -36.52
C THR A 189 -16.73 -9.72 -37.85
N ARG A 190 -15.40 -9.63 -37.94
CA ARG A 190 -14.68 -9.33 -39.19
C ARG A 190 -14.27 -10.57 -39.97
N VAL A 191 -14.45 -11.77 -39.39
CA VAL A 191 -14.02 -13.06 -39.95
C VAL A 191 -15.24 -13.94 -40.33
N SER A 192 -16.46 -13.46 -40.08
CA SER A 192 -17.73 -14.08 -40.50
C SER A 192 -18.32 -13.36 -41.71
#